data_AF-A0A1J5KNI7-F1
#
_entry.id   AF-A0A1J5KNI7-F1
#
_cell.length_a   1.000
_cell.length_b   1.000
_cell.length_c   1.000
_cell.angle_alpha   90.00
_cell.angle_beta   90.00
_cell.angle_gamma   90.00
#
_symmetry.space_group_name_H-M   'P 1'
#
loop_
_entity.id
_entity.type
_entity.pdbx_description
1 polymer ?
#
loop_
_entity_poly.entity_id
_entity_poly.type
_entity_poly.pdbx_seq_one_letter_code
_entity_poly.pdbx_strand_id
1 'polypeptide(L)'
;MDIDAVFNNIITDLKDGKRPLVKLSEADLKHLSEKWSSINNTKNWDELFKILCILDNTTSLSSLFTEEINRTLTESKDAQTLVLVLGVARKHIIDESHKRGERIKMDFINVLKSFLGHDNPEVLEWTLRLIEGLGSQSIILKNDVLNAKPGFMAIFNEHKKAAKQIIELLEKRWTR
;
A
#
# COMPACT_ATOMS: atom_id res chain seq x y z
N MET A 1 3.62 -10.67 20.32
CA MET A 1 4.67 -11.39 19.57
C MET A 1 6.05 -10.77 19.75
N ASP A 2 7.12 -11.54 19.48
CA ASP A 2 8.47 -11.02 19.20
C ASP A 2 8.56 -10.64 17.71
N ILE A 3 8.73 -9.35 17.41
CA ILE A 3 8.76 -8.81 16.04
C ILE A 3 10.01 -9.30 15.29
N ASP A 4 11.16 -9.36 15.95
CA ASP A 4 12.42 -9.73 15.32
C ASP A 4 12.44 -11.21 14.95
N ALA A 5 11.96 -12.08 15.85
CA ALA A 5 11.85 -13.50 15.58
C ALA A 5 10.92 -13.78 14.39
N VAL A 6 9.75 -13.16 14.35
CA VAL A 6 8.79 -13.36 13.24
C VAL A 6 9.34 -12.80 11.94
N PHE A 7 9.94 -11.61 11.95
CA PHE A 7 10.59 -11.04 10.79
C PHE A 7 11.69 -11.95 10.22
N ASN A 8 12.58 -12.46 11.08
CA ASN A 8 13.67 -13.33 10.63
C ASN A 8 13.16 -14.66 10.05
N ASN A 9 12.07 -15.22 10.58
CA ASN A 9 11.43 -16.40 10.02
C ASN A 9 10.87 -16.11 8.61
N ILE A 10 10.19 -14.97 8.41
CA ILE A 10 9.70 -14.54 7.10
C ILE A 10 10.86 -14.40 6.10
N ILE A 11 11.95 -13.75 6.49
CA ILE A 11 13.12 -13.58 5.62
C ILE A 11 13.76 -14.92 5.25
N THR A 12 13.78 -15.87 6.18
CA THR A 12 14.30 -17.22 5.92
C THR A 12 13.44 -17.94 4.89
N ASP A 13 12.11 -17.92 5.05
CA ASP A 13 11.18 -18.52 4.10
C ASP A 13 11.30 -17.89 2.70
N LEU A 14 11.40 -16.56 2.61
CA LEU A 14 11.58 -15.86 1.34
C LEU A 14 12.88 -16.24 0.63
N LYS A 15 13.98 -16.40 1.38
CA LYS A 15 15.27 -16.86 0.84
C LYS A 15 15.21 -18.30 0.31
N ASP A 16 14.38 -19.13 0.93
CA ASP A 16 14.09 -20.49 0.48
C ASP A 16 13.11 -20.53 -0.72
N GLY A 17 12.68 -19.39 -1.23
CA GLY A 17 11.69 -19.30 -2.31
C GLY A 17 10.27 -19.69 -1.88
N LYS A 18 10.00 -19.77 -0.57
CA LYS A 18 8.68 -20.05 -0.02
C LYS A 18 7.89 -18.75 0.13
N ARG A 19 6.57 -18.85 0.00
CA ARG A 19 5.66 -17.74 0.31
C ARG A 19 5.26 -17.82 1.79
N PRO A 20 5.67 -16.87 2.64
CA PRO A 20 5.28 -16.88 4.05
C PRO A 20 3.78 -16.59 4.18
N LEU A 21 3.13 -17.26 5.13
CA LEU A 21 1.70 -17.11 5.42
C LEU A 21 1.50 -16.91 6.92
N VAL A 22 1.93 -15.75 7.41
CA VAL A 22 1.88 -15.47 8.85
C VAL A 22 0.43 -15.34 9.29
N LYS A 23 0.07 -16.01 10.39
CA LYS A 23 -1.22 -15.85 11.07
C LYS A 23 -0.97 -15.08 12.35
N LEU A 24 -1.58 -13.90 12.45
CA LEU A 24 -1.49 -13.02 13.60
C LEU A 24 -2.79 -13.09 14.40
N SER A 25 -2.67 -13.14 15.73
CA SER A 25 -3.81 -12.96 16.64
C SER A 25 -4.22 -11.48 16.72
N GLU A 26 -5.40 -11.19 17.28
CA GLU A 26 -5.81 -9.80 17.54
C GLU A 26 -4.83 -9.06 18.47
N ALA A 27 -4.28 -9.76 19.47
CA ALA A 27 -3.28 -9.20 20.37
C ALA A 27 -1.98 -8.84 19.63
N ASP A 28 -1.55 -9.66 18.67
CA ASP A 28 -0.38 -9.37 17.85
C ASP A 28 -0.62 -8.19 16.92
N LEU A 29 -1.79 -8.11 16.28
CA LEU A 29 -2.16 -6.99 15.42
C LEU A 29 -2.18 -5.67 16.21
N LYS A 30 -2.75 -5.68 17.41
CA LYS A 30 -2.77 -4.52 18.31
C LYS A 30 -1.34 -4.10 18.69
N HIS A 31 -0.50 -5.06 19.05
CA HIS A 31 0.90 -4.79 19.39
C HIS A 31 1.68 -4.15 18.23
N LEU A 32 1.48 -4.63 17.00
CA LEU A 32 2.09 -4.04 15.80
C LEU A 32 1.58 -2.62 15.55
N SER A 33 0.28 -2.35 15.73
CA SER A 33 -0.32 -1.02 15.54
C SER A 33 0.26 -0.02 16.54
N GLU A 34 0.35 -0.41 17.81
CA GLU A 34 0.94 0.42 18.87
C GLU A 34 2.41 0.75 18.59
N LYS A 35 3.19 -0.23 18.13
CA LYS A 35 4.59 -0.02 17.74
C LYS A 35 4.71 0.88 16.52
N TRP A 36 3.87 0.72 15.50
CA TRP A 36 3.83 1.61 14.34
C TRP A 36 3.44 3.04 14.75
N SER A 37 2.43 3.22 15.58
CA SER A 37 2.05 4.52 16.13
C SER A 37 3.21 5.21 16.85
N SER A 38 3.96 4.46 17.66
CA SER A 38 5.20 4.96 18.30
C SER A 38 6.25 5.40 17.25
N ILE A 39 6.45 4.62 16.19
CA ILE A 39 7.37 4.96 15.09
C ILE A 39 6.91 6.22 14.35
N ASN A 40 5.61 6.39 14.09
CA ASN A 40 5.08 7.62 13.48
C ASN A 40 5.37 8.85 14.35
N ASN A 41 5.36 8.71 15.69
CA ASN A 41 5.68 9.80 16.60
C ASN A 41 7.18 10.17 16.60
N THR A 42 8.07 9.17 16.49
CA THR A 42 9.52 9.40 16.49
C THR A 42 10.11 9.60 15.10
N LYS A 43 9.35 9.27 14.05
CA LYS A 43 9.76 9.25 12.63
C LYS A 43 10.95 8.33 12.36
N ASN A 44 11.10 7.26 13.15
CA ASN A 44 12.15 6.26 12.95
C ASN A 44 11.72 5.21 11.90
N TRP A 45 11.70 5.62 10.63
CA TRP A 45 11.19 4.80 9.53
C TRP A 45 11.96 3.49 9.30
N ASP A 46 13.22 3.40 9.72
CA ASP A 46 14.02 2.18 9.59
C ASP A 46 13.43 1.01 10.40
N GLU A 47 12.87 1.30 11.58
CA GLU A 47 12.18 0.27 12.39
C GLU A 47 10.86 -0.18 11.77
N LEU A 48 10.24 0.65 10.94
CA LEU A 48 8.94 0.35 10.33
C LEU A 48 9.04 -0.81 9.34
N PHE A 49 10.19 -0.98 8.68
CA PHE A 49 10.41 -2.01 7.66
C PHE A 49 10.02 -3.41 8.14
N LYS A 50 10.37 -3.78 9.39
CA LYS A 50 10.07 -5.09 9.95
C LYS A 50 8.56 -5.31 10.08
N ILE A 51 7.84 -4.30 10.56
CA ILE A 51 6.39 -4.33 10.70
C ILE A 51 5.74 -4.45 9.32
N LEU A 52 6.18 -3.65 8.34
CA LEU A 52 5.65 -3.70 6.99
C LEU A 52 5.88 -5.07 6.34
N CYS A 53 7.06 -5.67 6.53
CA CYS A 53 7.36 -7.01 6.04
C CYS A 53 6.42 -8.08 6.64
N ILE A 54 6.13 -7.98 7.95
CA ILE A 54 5.21 -8.89 8.63
C ILE A 54 3.79 -8.71 8.10
N LEU A 55 3.31 -7.48 7.97
CA LEU A 55 1.97 -7.18 7.48
C LEU A 55 1.80 -7.52 5.99
N ASP A 56 2.83 -7.32 5.17
CA ASP A 56 2.80 -7.71 3.76
C ASP A 56 2.78 -9.24 3.59
N ASN A 57 3.25 -10.01 4.56
CA ASN A 57 3.27 -11.47 4.53
C ASN A 57 2.23 -12.13 5.45
N THR A 58 1.33 -11.36 6.05
CA THR A 58 0.24 -11.90 6.87
C THR A 58 -0.96 -12.32 6.04
N THR A 59 -1.71 -13.27 6.59
CA THR A 59 -3.06 -13.65 6.16
C THR A 59 -4.15 -13.04 7.05
N SER A 60 -3.76 -12.43 8.18
CA SER A 60 -4.67 -11.76 9.11
C SER A 60 -4.91 -10.30 8.71
N LEU A 61 -5.94 -10.07 7.92
CA LEU A 61 -6.39 -8.71 7.57
C LEU A 61 -6.97 -7.98 8.79
N SER A 62 -6.77 -6.65 8.85
CA SER A 62 -7.25 -5.83 9.96
C SER A 62 -7.26 -4.35 9.61
N SER A 63 -8.35 -3.66 9.95
CA SER A 63 -8.52 -2.22 9.75
C SER A 63 -7.80 -1.36 10.80
N LEU A 64 -7.19 -1.97 11.82
CA LEU A 64 -6.51 -1.26 12.92
C LEU A 64 -5.43 -0.30 12.40
N PHE A 65 -4.73 -0.67 11.33
CA PHE A 65 -3.61 0.10 10.79
C PHE A 65 -4.00 1.30 9.92
N THR A 66 -5.30 1.56 9.71
CA THR A 66 -5.75 2.57 8.74
C THR A 66 -5.19 3.96 9.07
N GLU A 67 -5.18 4.32 10.36
CA GLU A 67 -4.69 5.62 10.80
C GLU A 67 -3.17 5.73 10.61
N GLU A 68 -2.43 4.70 11.00
CA GLU A 68 -0.98 4.65 10.90
C GLU A 68 -0.50 4.64 9.45
N ILE A 69 -1.20 3.92 8.57
CA ILE A 69 -0.96 3.92 7.12
C ILE A 69 -1.14 5.34 6.56
N ASN A 70 -2.28 5.98 6.82
CA ASN A 70 -2.57 7.33 6.32
C ASN A 70 -1.54 8.34 6.82
N ARG A 71 -1.16 8.23 8.09
CA ARG A 71 -0.18 9.10 8.72
C ARG A 71 1.21 8.93 8.09
N THR A 72 1.69 7.69 7.93
CA THR A 72 2.99 7.45 7.28
C THR A 72 2.98 7.91 5.82
N LEU A 73 1.91 7.65 5.07
CA LEU A 73 1.79 8.13 3.68
C LEU A 73 1.80 9.66 3.59
N THR A 74 1.24 10.36 4.58
CA THR A 74 1.21 11.83 4.56
C THR A 74 2.53 12.45 5.04
N GLU A 75 3.23 11.80 5.97
CA GLU A 75 4.42 12.38 6.63
C GLU A 75 5.75 11.92 6.05
N SER A 76 5.82 10.71 5.46
CA SER A 76 7.06 10.17 4.89
C SER A 76 7.35 10.75 3.52
N LYS A 77 8.63 11.01 3.25
CA LYS A 77 9.14 11.43 1.93
C LYS A 77 10.02 10.38 1.27
N ASP A 78 10.28 9.29 1.98
CA ASP A 78 11.13 8.21 1.48
C ASP A 78 10.32 7.29 0.56
N ALA A 79 10.73 7.21 -0.71
CA ALA A 79 9.99 6.49 -1.73
C ALA A 79 9.87 4.98 -1.40
N GLN A 80 10.91 4.37 -0.83
CA GLN A 80 10.89 2.96 -0.48
C GLN A 80 9.87 2.69 0.63
N THR A 81 9.86 3.52 1.68
CA THR A 81 8.86 3.46 2.76
C THR A 81 7.46 3.63 2.20
N LEU A 82 7.24 4.61 1.33
CA LEU A 82 5.94 4.87 0.71
C LEU A 82 5.44 3.66 -0.08
N VAL A 83 6.29 3.05 -0.90
CA VAL A 83 5.96 1.85 -1.67
C VAL A 83 5.55 0.69 -0.76
N LEU A 84 6.32 0.43 0.29
CA LEU A 84 6.01 -0.66 1.24
C LEU A 84 4.70 -0.42 2.00
N VAL A 85 4.44 0.83 2.40
CA VAL A 85 3.19 1.20 3.07
C VAL A 85 2.00 1.08 2.11
N LEU A 86 2.15 1.46 0.84
CA LEU A 86 1.12 1.23 -0.19
C LEU A 86 0.85 -0.28 -0.36
N GLY A 87 1.87 -1.12 -0.35
CA GLY A 87 1.72 -2.59 -0.35
C GLY A 87 0.87 -3.09 0.82
N VAL A 88 1.19 -2.67 2.05
CA VAL A 88 0.43 -3.00 3.25
C VAL A 88 -1.00 -2.45 3.21
N ALA A 89 -1.19 -1.24 2.68
CA ALA A 89 -2.50 -0.60 2.55
C ALA A 89 -3.46 -1.40 1.65
N ARG A 90 -2.96 -2.08 0.62
CA ARG A 90 -3.79 -2.96 -0.21
C ARG A 90 -4.50 -4.01 0.64
N LYS A 91 -3.78 -4.69 1.54
CA LYS A 91 -4.36 -5.73 2.39
C LYS A 91 -5.26 -5.15 3.48
N HIS A 92 -4.73 -4.20 4.24
CA HIS A 92 -5.33 -3.78 5.51
C HIS A 92 -6.42 -2.71 5.38
N ILE A 93 -6.47 -2.01 4.24
CA ILE A 93 -7.55 -1.07 3.93
C ILE A 93 -8.45 -1.66 2.85
N ILE A 94 -7.92 -1.97 1.66
CA ILE A 94 -8.77 -2.33 0.53
C ILE A 94 -9.36 -3.74 0.68
N ASP A 95 -8.52 -4.76 0.81
CA ASP A 95 -8.99 -6.15 0.86
C ASP A 95 -9.83 -6.40 2.13
N GLU A 96 -9.47 -5.79 3.26
CA GLU A 96 -10.26 -5.87 4.49
C GLU A 96 -11.63 -5.18 4.37
N SER A 97 -11.71 -3.97 3.79
CA SER A 97 -13.00 -3.33 3.53
C SER A 97 -13.87 -4.14 2.58
N HIS A 98 -13.29 -4.71 1.52
CA HIS A 98 -14.02 -5.58 0.60
C HIS A 98 -14.55 -6.83 1.30
N LYS A 99 -13.72 -7.48 2.14
CA LYS A 99 -14.13 -8.63 2.95
C LYS A 99 -15.31 -8.29 3.87
N ARG A 100 -15.35 -7.07 4.39
CA ARG A 100 -16.43 -6.55 5.26
C ARG A 100 -17.64 -6.00 4.49
N GLY A 101 -17.58 -5.91 3.17
CA GLY A 101 -18.64 -5.26 2.36
C GLY A 101 -18.72 -3.75 2.59
N GLU A 102 -17.64 -3.13 3.06
CA GLU A 102 -17.57 -1.71 3.39
C GLU A 102 -16.96 -0.90 2.25
N ARG A 103 -17.33 0.39 2.20
CA ARG A 103 -16.71 1.34 1.28
C ARG A 103 -15.35 1.79 1.83
N ILE A 104 -14.41 2.06 0.93
CA ILE A 104 -13.16 2.71 1.29
C ILE A 104 -13.46 4.15 1.72
N LYS A 105 -12.86 4.56 2.84
CA LYS A 105 -13.06 5.91 3.38
C LYS A 105 -12.46 6.97 2.45
N MET A 106 -13.16 8.10 2.34
CA MET A 106 -12.70 9.22 1.49
C MET A 106 -11.34 9.76 1.89
N ASP A 107 -10.97 9.70 3.16
CA ASP A 107 -9.66 10.15 3.63
C ASP A 107 -8.52 9.37 2.93
N PHE A 108 -8.64 8.05 2.82
CA PHE A 108 -7.65 7.24 2.11
C PHE A 108 -7.67 7.50 0.60
N ILE A 109 -8.85 7.71 0.01
CA ILE A 109 -8.96 8.09 -1.42
C ILE A 109 -8.25 9.42 -1.69
N ASN A 110 -8.38 10.40 -0.78
CA ASN A 110 -7.68 11.68 -0.87
C ASN A 110 -6.17 11.54 -0.69
N VAL A 111 -5.72 10.62 0.16
CA VAL A 111 -4.30 10.25 0.26
C VAL A 111 -3.83 9.70 -1.09
N LEU A 112 -4.52 8.71 -1.70
CA LEU A 112 -4.12 8.18 -3.01
C LEU A 112 -4.09 9.27 -4.10
N LYS A 113 -5.04 10.20 -4.06
CA LYS A 113 -5.10 11.33 -4.99
C LYS A 113 -3.83 12.19 -4.94
N SER A 114 -3.27 12.44 -3.75
CA SER A 114 -2.07 13.28 -3.63
C SER A 114 -0.82 12.66 -4.27
N PHE A 115 -0.81 11.33 -4.45
CA PHE A 115 0.30 10.60 -5.08
C PHE A 115 0.20 10.50 -6.61
N LEU A 116 -0.90 10.91 -7.24
CA LEU A 116 -1.07 10.84 -8.69
C LEU A 116 -0.14 11.78 -9.49
N GLY A 117 0.60 12.66 -8.82
CA GLY A 117 1.64 13.50 -9.42
C GLY A 117 3.05 13.22 -8.87
N HIS A 118 3.27 12.09 -8.20
CA HIS A 118 4.52 11.83 -7.49
C HIS A 118 5.71 11.65 -8.46
N ASP A 119 6.85 12.28 -8.15
CA ASP A 119 8.03 12.29 -9.02
C ASP A 119 8.69 10.90 -9.15
N ASN A 120 8.61 10.09 -8.10
CA ASN A 120 9.08 8.71 -8.13
C ASN A 120 8.10 7.80 -8.91
N PRO A 121 8.54 7.18 -10.03
CA PRO A 121 7.66 6.36 -10.87
C PRO A 121 7.11 5.11 -10.17
N GLU A 122 7.88 4.51 -9.27
CA GLU A 122 7.45 3.31 -8.54
C GLU A 122 6.33 3.66 -7.56
N VAL A 123 6.46 4.78 -6.83
CA VAL A 123 5.37 5.28 -5.96
C VAL A 123 4.09 5.51 -6.78
N LEU A 124 4.19 6.17 -7.94
CA LEU A 124 3.05 6.38 -8.83
C LEU A 124 2.43 5.05 -9.29
N GLU A 125 3.25 4.07 -9.70
CA GLU A 125 2.77 2.75 -10.08
C GLU A 125 1.98 2.09 -8.95
N TRP A 126 2.55 2.04 -7.74
CA TRP A 126 1.90 1.42 -6.59
C TRP A 126 0.61 2.14 -6.20
N THR A 127 0.58 3.48 -6.25
CA THR A 127 -0.66 4.26 -6.08
C THR A 127 -1.71 3.85 -7.09
N LEU A 128 -1.35 3.73 -8.37
CA LEU A 128 -2.28 3.32 -9.44
C LEU A 128 -2.78 1.87 -9.24
N ARG A 129 -1.93 0.95 -8.77
CA ARG A 129 -2.34 -0.43 -8.41
C ARG A 129 -3.37 -0.44 -7.28
N LEU A 130 -3.25 0.46 -6.30
CA LEU A 130 -4.24 0.60 -5.23
C LEU A 130 -5.53 1.21 -5.75
N ILE A 131 -5.45 2.24 -6.61
CA ILE A 131 -6.63 2.85 -7.26
C ILE A 131 -7.39 1.82 -8.09
N GLU A 132 -6.70 0.98 -8.86
CA GLU A 132 -7.31 -0.16 -9.56
C GLU A 132 -8.04 -1.10 -8.59
N GLY A 133 -7.40 -1.37 -7.45
CA GLY A 133 -7.95 -2.15 -6.36
C GLY A 133 -9.22 -1.57 -5.72
N LEU A 134 -9.54 -0.28 -5.88
CA LEU A 134 -10.77 0.32 -5.36
C LEU A 134 -12.05 -0.15 -6.08
N GLY A 135 -11.92 -0.89 -7.18
CA GLY A 135 -13.05 -1.35 -7.97
C GLY A 135 -13.85 -0.19 -8.55
N SER A 136 -15.16 -0.14 -8.29
CA SER A 136 -16.04 0.92 -8.82
C SER A 136 -15.73 2.30 -8.23
N GLN A 137 -15.19 2.39 -7.01
CA GLN A 137 -14.87 3.67 -6.37
C GLN A 137 -13.68 4.37 -7.04
N SER A 138 -12.88 3.66 -7.83
CA SER A 138 -11.80 4.24 -8.63
C SER A 138 -12.28 5.37 -9.56
N ILE A 139 -13.54 5.36 -9.98
CA ILE A 139 -14.14 6.39 -10.84
C ILE A 139 -14.05 7.80 -10.24
N ILE A 140 -14.02 7.91 -8.90
CA ILE A 140 -13.90 9.18 -8.18
C ILE A 140 -12.61 9.90 -8.57
N LEU A 141 -11.55 9.14 -8.87
CA LEU A 141 -10.22 9.63 -9.23
C LEU A 141 -10.00 9.72 -10.75
N LYS A 142 -11.05 9.54 -11.57
CA LYS A 142 -10.92 9.43 -13.02
C LYS A 142 -10.09 10.56 -13.65
N ASN A 143 -10.44 11.81 -13.37
CA ASN A 143 -9.75 12.94 -13.97
C ASN A 143 -8.30 13.05 -13.48
N ASP A 144 -8.07 12.83 -12.19
CA ASP A 144 -6.73 12.87 -11.59
C ASP A 144 -5.82 11.80 -12.21
N VAL A 145 -6.34 10.58 -12.40
CA VAL A 145 -5.62 9.44 -13.01
C VAL A 145 -5.29 9.71 -14.48
N LEU A 146 -6.23 10.26 -15.25
CA LEU A 146 -5.97 10.57 -16.67
C LEU A 146 -4.93 11.68 -16.83
N ASN A 147 -4.92 12.67 -15.93
CA ASN A 147 -3.92 13.73 -15.90
C ASN A 147 -2.53 13.23 -15.48
N ALA A 148 -2.47 12.15 -14.70
CA ALA A 148 -1.24 11.49 -14.26
C ALA A 148 -0.54 10.63 -15.35
N LYS A 149 -1.12 10.55 -16.55
CA LYS A 149 -0.65 9.62 -17.59
C LYS A 149 0.80 9.91 -18.01
N PRO A 150 1.73 8.95 -17.87
CA PRO A 150 3.09 9.12 -18.34
C PRO A 150 3.15 9.41 -19.84
N GLY A 151 4.04 10.31 -20.24
CA GLY A 151 4.23 10.69 -21.65
C GLY A 151 4.73 9.54 -22.54
N PHE A 152 4.78 9.78 -23.85
CA PHE A 152 5.06 8.74 -24.85
C PHE A 152 6.42 8.03 -24.66
N MET A 153 7.41 8.70 -24.07
CA MET A 153 8.73 8.15 -23.74
C MET A 153 8.77 7.23 -22.51
N ALA A 154 7.63 6.92 -21.88
CA ALA A 154 7.52 6.05 -20.70
C ALA A 154 8.03 4.61 -20.89
N ILE A 155 8.31 4.20 -22.13
CA ILE A 155 8.68 2.82 -22.49
C ILE A 155 10.05 2.40 -21.95
N PHE A 156 10.91 3.37 -21.62
CA PHE A 156 12.28 3.12 -21.12
C PHE A 156 12.37 2.97 -19.59
N ASN A 157 11.26 3.11 -18.87
CA ASN A 157 11.21 2.89 -17.42
C ASN A 157 10.07 1.93 -17.11
N GLU A 158 10.38 0.80 -16.46
CA GLU A 158 9.41 -0.28 -16.22
C GLU A 158 8.21 0.19 -15.40
N HIS A 159 8.43 1.02 -14.38
CA HIS A 159 7.36 1.58 -13.55
C HIS A 159 6.48 2.57 -14.33
N LYS A 160 7.06 3.46 -15.15
CA LYS A 160 6.27 4.35 -16.02
C LYS A 160 5.46 3.58 -17.05
N LYS A 161 6.01 2.48 -17.58
CA LYS A 161 5.30 1.56 -18.48
C LYS A 161 4.14 0.87 -17.76
N ALA A 162 4.35 0.36 -16.55
CA ALA A 162 3.31 -0.26 -15.74
C ALA A 162 2.20 0.74 -15.37
N ALA A 163 2.57 1.95 -14.92
CA ALA A 163 1.63 3.03 -14.64
C ALA A 163 0.75 3.35 -15.86
N LYS A 164 1.34 3.49 -17.05
CA LYS A 164 0.59 3.71 -18.30
C LYS A 164 -0.40 2.57 -18.59
N GLN A 165 0.02 1.32 -18.43
CA GLN A 165 -0.84 0.14 -18.65
C GLN A 165 -2.03 0.10 -17.68
N ILE A 166 -1.82 0.45 -16.41
CA ILE A 166 -2.88 0.52 -15.39
C ILE A 166 -3.87 1.63 -15.73
N ILE A 167 -3.39 2.80 -16.14
CA ILE A 167 -4.26 3.92 -16.56
C ILE A 167 -5.12 3.53 -17.76
N GLU A 168 -4.54 2.88 -18.77
CA GLU A 168 -5.28 2.41 -19.95
C GLU A 168 -6.32 1.33 -19.61
N LEU A 169 -6.03 0.48 -18.62
CA LEU A 169 -6.99 -0.50 -18.09
C LEU A 169 -8.17 0.20 -17.40
N LEU A 170 -7.88 1.17 -16.53
CA LEU A 170 -8.88 1.96 -15.81
C LEU A 170 -9.78 2.77 -16.77
N GLU A 171 -9.17 3.41 -17.76
CA GLU A 171 -9.87 4.17 -18.80
C GLU A 171 -10.91 3.29 -19.52
N LYS A 172 -10.52 2.09 -19.95
CA LYS A 172 -11.44 1.11 -20.56
C LYS A 172 -12.55 0.65 -19.63
N ARG A 173 -12.28 0.56 -18.31
CA ARG A 173 -13.26 0.13 -17.31
C ARG A 173 -14.33 1.20 -17.08
N TRP A 174 -13.96 2.48 -17.12
CA TRP A 174 -14.89 3.59 -16.89
C TRP A 174 -15.73 4.00 -18.11
N THR A 175 -15.40 3.49 -19.29
CA THR A 175 -16.18 3.71 -20.52
C THR A 175 -17.24 2.63 -20.78
N ARG A 176 -17.23 1.55 -19.98
CA ARG A 176 -18.26 0.50 -20.00
C ARG A 176 -19.40 0.85 -19.06
#